data_AF-A0A015JD07-F1
#
_entry.id   AF-A0A015JD07-F1
#
_cell.length_a   1.000
_cell.length_b   1.000
_cell.length_c   1.000
_cell.angle_alpha   90.00
_cell.angle_beta   90.00
_cell.angle_gamma   90.00
#
_symmetry.space_group_name_H-M   'P 1'
#
loop_
_entity.id
_entity.type
_entity.pdbx_description
1 polymer ?
#
loop_
_entity_poly.entity_id
_entity_poly.type
_entity_poly.pdbx_seq_one_letter_code
_entity_poly.pdbx_strand_id
1 'polypeptide(L)'
;MDEPLVDESGFPRDDIDLVAVRTARSKLISLRNDHKDIMKQIEEALHAMHAENKANKEDKSVETAINRPRPFAIVNSVAPDSPAREAGLLKGDEITRFGSIHSGNHQKLQALNTYVVDNEGKSINVTIERGKEKLVLQLTPKRGWGGRGLLGCHISLLK
;
A
#
# COMPACT_ATOMS: atom_id res chain seq x y z
N MET A 1 -8.76 -28.83 -31.94
CA MET A 1 -9.77 -28.32 -32.92
C MET A 1 -9.24 -28.59 -34.33
N ASP A 2 -8.51 -29.69 -34.51
CA ASP A 2 -7.56 -29.87 -35.61
C ASP A 2 -7.83 -31.18 -36.35
N GLU A 3 -8.98 -31.79 -36.10
CA GLU A 3 -9.40 -33.00 -36.77
C GLU A 3 -9.63 -32.73 -38.26
N PRO A 4 -9.17 -33.63 -39.14
CA PRO A 4 -9.36 -33.49 -40.57
C PRO A 4 -10.85 -33.51 -40.92
N LEU A 5 -11.25 -32.60 -41.82
CA LEU A 5 -12.62 -32.47 -42.33
C LEU A 5 -12.92 -33.42 -43.50
N VAL A 6 -12.07 -34.41 -43.67
CA VAL A 6 -12.02 -35.32 -44.80
C VAL A 6 -11.92 -36.74 -44.23
N ASP A 7 -12.55 -37.69 -44.91
CA ASP A 7 -12.46 -39.10 -44.58
C ASP A 7 -11.13 -39.73 -45.05
N GLU A 8 -10.95 -41.02 -44.79
CA GLU A 8 -9.74 -41.77 -45.16
C GLU A 8 -9.57 -41.92 -46.69
N SER A 9 -10.66 -41.77 -47.45
CA SER A 9 -10.69 -41.83 -48.91
C SER A 9 -10.47 -40.48 -49.60
N GLY A 10 -10.38 -39.38 -48.85
CA GLY A 10 -10.14 -38.04 -49.40
C GLY A 10 -11.42 -37.26 -49.73
N PHE A 11 -12.59 -37.74 -49.32
CA PHE A 11 -13.88 -37.08 -49.55
C PHE A 11 -14.36 -36.29 -48.33
N PRO A 12 -15.17 -35.24 -48.53
CA PRO A 12 -15.73 -34.47 -47.42
C PRO A 12 -16.61 -35.37 -46.54
N ARG A 13 -16.36 -35.32 -45.23
CA ARG A 13 -17.11 -36.11 -44.25
C ARG A 13 -18.61 -35.79 -44.29
N ASP A 14 -19.43 -36.83 -44.28
CA ASP A 14 -20.89 -36.78 -44.36
C ASP A 14 -21.56 -36.79 -42.98
N ASP A 15 -20.84 -37.19 -41.93
CA ASP A 15 -21.30 -37.26 -40.55
C ASP A 15 -21.32 -35.89 -39.83
N ILE A 16 -20.77 -34.83 -40.44
CA ILE A 16 -20.55 -33.52 -39.81
C ILE A 16 -20.95 -32.39 -40.76
N ASP A 17 -21.54 -31.31 -40.22
CA ASP A 17 -21.73 -30.07 -40.96
C ASP A 17 -20.40 -29.32 -41.15
N LEU A 18 -19.75 -29.60 -42.29
CA LEU A 18 -18.47 -29.02 -42.68
C LEU A 18 -18.50 -27.49 -42.76
N VAL A 19 -19.62 -26.90 -43.16
CA VAL A 19 -19.75 -25.44 -43.32
C VAL A 19 -19.80 -24.79 -41.95
N ALA A 20 -20.61 -25.33 -41.03
CA ALA A 20 -20.67 -24.86 -39.66
C ALA A 20 -19.31 -25.01 -38.96
N VAL A 21 -18.63 -26.16 -39.13
CA VAL A 21 -17.32 -26.40 -38.52
C VAL A 21 -16.24 -25.47 -39.09
N ARG A 22 -16.19 -25.26 -40.40
CA ARG A 22 -15.23 -24.31 -41.01
C ARG A 22 -15.46 -22.89 -40.50
N THR A 23 -16.72 -22.46 -40.43
CA THR A 23 -17.10 -21.13 -39.95
C THR A 23 -16.72 -20.95 -38.48
N ALA A 24 -17.03 -21.94 -37.64
CA ALA A 24 -16.69 -21.93 -36.23
C ALA A 24 -15.19 -21.94 -35.99
N ARG A 25 -14.43 -22.76 -36.73
CA ARG A 25 -12.96 -22.82 -36.65
C ARG A 25 -12.33 -21.49 -37.06
N SER A 26 -12.77 -20.91 -38.18
CA SER A 26 -12.27 -19.61 -38.66
C SER A 26 -12.49 -18.51 -37.62
N LYS A 27 -13.69 -18.43 -37.05
CA LYS A 27 -14.02 -17.47 -35.98
C LYS A 27 -13.21 -17.69 -34.70
N LEU A 28 -12.98 -18.95 -34.32
CA LEU A 28 -12.16 -19.26 -33.16
C LEU A 28 -10.69 -18.88 -33.37
N ILE A 29 -10.16 -19.12 -34.57
CA ILE A 29 -8.79 -18.74 -34.94
C ILE A 29 -8.65 -17.22 -34.91
N SER A 30 -9.59 -16.46 -35.48
CA SER A 30 -9.55 -15.00 -35.45
C SER A 30 -9.56 -14.49 -34.00
N LEU A 31 -10.49 -14.97 -33.17
CA LEU A 31 -10.57 -14.56 -31.76
C LEU A 31 -9.31 -14.90 -30.96
N ARG A 32 -8.67 -16.04 -31.23
CA ARG A 32 -7.41 -16.41 -30.57
C ARG A 32 -6.26 -15.51 -30.99
N ASN A 33 -6.18 -15.18 -32.27
CA ASN A 33 -5.17 -14.26 -32.78
C ASN A 33 -5.38 -12.86 -32.20
N ASP A 34 -6.61 -12.35 -32.26
CA ASP A 34 -6.97 -11.04 -31.71
C ASP A 34 -6.64 -10.96 -30.21
N HIS A 35 -6.99 -11.99 -29.44
CA HIS A 35 -6.65 -12.05 -28.01
C HIS A 35 -5.13 -12.05 -27.78
N LYS A 36 -4.37 -12.81 -28.58
CA LYS A 36 -2.91 -12.84 -28.49
C LYS A 36 -2.31 -11.47 -28.81
N ASP A 37 -2.84 -10.78 -29.81
CA ASP A 37 -2.39 -9.44 -30.20
C ASP A 37 -2.73 -8.39 -29.14
N ILE A 38 -3.93 -8.43 -28.57
CA ILE A 38 -4.32 -7.55 -27.46
C ILE A 38 -3.42 -7.79 -26.23
N MET A 39 -3.18 -9.04 -25.85
CA MET A 39 -2.28 -9.36 -24.74
C MET A 39 -0.87 -8.85 -24.97
N LYS A 40 -0.36 -8.98 -26.20
CA LYS A 40 0.95 -8.45 -26.58
C LYS A 40 1.00 -6.92 -26.48
N GLN A 41 -0.04 -6.22 -26.94
CA GLN A 41 -0.12 -4.76 -26.81
C GLN A 41 -0.15 -4.30 -25.34
N ILE A 42 -0.88 -5.04 -24.48
CA ILE A 42 -0.91 -4.76 -23.03
C ILE A 42 0.48 -4.96 -22.43
N GLU A 43 1.16 -6.05 -22.77
CA GLU A 43 2.53 -6.34 -22.32
C GLU A 43 3.51 -5.24 -22.76
N GLU A 44 3.49 -4.84 -24.03
CA GLU A 44 4.33 -3.77 -24.57
C GLU A 44 4.05 -2.41 -23.89
N ALA A 45 2.79 -2.05 -23.69
CA ALA A 45 2.41 -0.81 -23.01
C ALA A 45 2.86 -0.81 -21.54
N LEU A 46 2.71 -1.94 -20.84
CA LEU A 46 3.17 -2.08 -19.45
C LEU A 46 4.70 -1.98 -19.37
N HIS A 47 5.41 -2.63 -20.29
CA HIS A 47 6.87 -2.51 -20.37
C HIS A 47 7.31 -1.08 -20.69
N ALA A 48 6.64 -0.37 -21.60
CA ALA A 48 6.93 1.03 -21.92
C ALA A 48 6.73 1.93 -20.70
N MET A 49 5.58 1.83 -20.00
CA MET A 49 5.33 2.59 -18.77
C MET A 49 6.37 2.30 -17.67
N HIS A 50 6.78 1.04 -17.54
CA HIS A 50 7.78 0.66 -16.55
C HIS A 50 9.20 1.07 -16.95
N ALA A 51 9.55 1.05 -18.23
CA ALA A 51 10.81 1.54 -18.76
C ALA A 51 10.92 3.06 -18.62
N GLU A 52 9.86 3.81 -18.94
CA GLU A 52 9.76 5.25 -18.68
C GLU A 52 9.85 5.56 -17.19
N ASN A 53 9.17 4.78 -16.33
CA ASN A 53 9.30 4.92 -14.89
C ASN A 53 10.68 4.48 -14.36
N LYS A 54 11.42 3.63 -15.08
CA LYS A 54 12.78 3.21 -14.73
C LYS A 54 13.82 4.23 -15.17
N ALA A 55 13.69 4.81 -16.36
CA ALA A 55 14.49 5.94 -16.82
C ALA A 55 14.22 7.19 -15.96
N ASN A 56 12.94 7.47 -15.66
CA ASN A 56 12.60 8.45 -14.63
C ASN A 56 13.08 8.04 -13.23
N LYS A 57 13.35 6.75 -12.93
CA LYS A 57 13.92 6.33 -11.62
C LYS A 57 15.40 6.65 -11.47
N GLU A 58 16.14 6.78 -12.56
CA GLU A 58 17.54 7.22 -12.50
C GLU A 58 17.64 8.73 -12.19
N ASP A 59 16.61 9.52 -12.55
CA ASP A 59 16.40 10.90 -12.04
C ASP A 59 15.53 10.98 -10.77
N LYS A 60 14.83 9.90 -10.38
CA LYS A 60 14.02 9.80 -9.15
C LYS A 60 14.73 9.01 -8.03
N SER A 61 15.98 9.36 -7.78
CA SER A 61 16.50 9.36 -6.40
C SER A 61 15.72 10.34 -5.49
N VAL A 62 14.83 11.15 -6.08
CA VAL A 62 14.02 12.18 -5.40
C VAL A 62 12.56 11.77 -5.10
N GLU A 63 11.95 10.77 -5.75
CA GLU A 63 10.51 10.47 -5.50
C GLU A 63 10.21 9.42 -4.42
N THR A 64 11.18 8.63 -3.98
CA THR A 64 11.07 7.96 -2.66
C THR A 64 11.17 8.96 -1.51
N ALA A 65 11.26 10.27 -1.79
CA ALA A 65 11.13 11.35 -0.82
C ALA A 65 9.72 11.97 -0.74
N ILE A 66 8.81 11.73 -1.70
CA ILE A 66 7.45 12.31 -1.66
C ILE A 66 6.51 11.53 -0.72
N ASN A 67 6.78 10.25 -0.48
CA ASN A 67 6.01 9.43 0.47
C ASN A 67 6.81 9.03 1.72
N ARG A 68 7.76 9.87 2.16
CA ARG A 68 8.20 9.80 3.56
C ARG A 68 7.10 10.46 4.38
N PRO A 69 6.46 9.74 5.33
CA PRO A 69 5.49 10.37 6.20
C PRO A 69 6.20 11.50 6.93
N ARG A 70 5.81 12.75 6.61
CA ARG A 70 6.42 13.93 7.20
C ARG A 70 6.10 13.95 8.68
N PRO A 71 7.09 14.18 9.56
CA PRO A 71 6.81 14.36 10.97
C PRO A 71 5.86 15.53 11.15
N PHE A 72 4.78 15.32 11.90
CA PHE A 72 3.74 16.33 12.15
C PHE A 72 3.73 16.79 13.60
N ALA A 73 4.42 16.06 14.48
CA ALA A 73 4.45 16.36 15.90
C ALA A 73 5.81 16.00 16.51
N ILE A 74 6.17 16.66 17.60
CA ILE A 74 7.39 16.42 18.37
C ILE A 74 7.05 16.19 19.84
N VAL A 75 7.79 15.28 20.47
CA VAL A 75 7.68 14.99 21.90
C VAL A 75 8.55 15.94 22.70
N ASN A 76 7.94 16.81 23.49
CA ASN A 76 8.64 17.81 24.31
C ASN A 76 9.08 17.27 25.67
N SER A 77 8.26 16.40 26.26
CA SER A 77 8.54 15.77 27.55
C SER A 77 7.80 14.45 27.68
N VAL A 78 8.38 13.54 28.45
CA VAL A 78 7.80 12.24 28.79
C VAL A 78 7.96 12.09 30.30
N ALA A 79 6.87 11.82 31.02
CA ALA A 79 6.91 11.62 32.45
C ALA A 79 7.56 10.26 32.79
N PRO A 80 8.30 10.17 33.90
CA PRO A 80 8.75 8.87 34.42
C PRO A 80 7.53 7.99 34.72
N ASP A 81 7.68 6.67 34.53
CA ASP A 81 6.64 5.67 34.78
C ASP A 81 5.34 5.84 33.99
N SER A 82 5.38 6.62 32.89
CA SER A 82 4.24 6.79 32.00
C SER A 82 4.17 5.70 30.93
N PRO A 83 2.97 5.41 30.36
CA PRO A 83 2.84 4.50 29.24
C PRO A 83 3.68 4.90 28.02
N ALA A 84 3.88 6.21 27.80
CA ALA A 84 4.79 6.70 26.77
C ALA A 84 6.25 6.32 27.04
N ARG A 85 6.70 6.40 28.30
CA ARG A 85 8.05 5.97 28.71
C ARG A 85 8.24 4.48 28.54
N GLU A 86 7.25 3.69 28.96
CA GLU A 86 7.23 2.23 28.82
C GLU A 86 7.28 1.80 27.35
N ALA A 87 6.57 2.52 26.48
CA ALA A 87 6.63 2.34 25.03
C ALA A 87 7.97 2.75 24.38
N GLY A 88 8.88 3.37 25.14
CA GLY A 88 10.19 3.79 24.64
C GLY A 88 10.22 5.16 23.95
N LEU A 89 9.17 5.99 24.09
CA LEU A 89 9.18 7.38 23.62
C LEU A 89 10.15 8.21 24.47
N LEU A 90 10.91 9.07 23.79
CA LEU A 90 11.85 9.99 24.39
C LEU A 90 11.55 11.42 23.98
N LYS A 91 12.08 12.37 24.75
CA LYS A 91 12.06 13.79 24.38
C LYS A 91 12.86 13.99 23.10
N GLY A 92 12.30 14.74 22.17
CA GLY A 92 12.89 15.04 20.86
C GLY A 92 12.48 14.06 19.76
N ASP A 93 11.68 13.04 20.06
CA ASP A 93 11.16 12.14 19.03
C ASP A 93 10.15 12.86 18.14
N GLU A 94 10.32 12.71 16.82
CA GLU A 94 9.43 13.28 15.83
C GLU A 94 8.43 12.23 15.34
N ILE A 95 7.14 12.47 15.55
CA ILE A 95 6.09 11.51 15.21
C ILE A 95 5.69 11.70 13.75
N THR A 96 5.88 10.64 12.97
CA THR A 96 5.49 10.58 11.56
C THR A 96 4.10 9.96 11.39
N ARG A 97 3.73 9.01 12.26
CA ARG A 97 2.44 8.33 12.25
C ARG A 97 2.02 7.87 13.64
N PHE A 98 0.73 7.99 13.96
CA PHE A 98 0.15 7.55 15.22
C PHE A 98 -1.10 6.71 14.95
N GLY A 99 -0.94 5.39 14.85
CA GLY A 99 -1.97 4.48 14.38
C GLY A 99 -2.44 4.85 12.97
N SER A 100 -3.71 5.25 12.87
CA SER A 100 -4.32 5.74 11.62
C SER A 100 -4.09 7.24 11.37
N ILE A 101 -3.46 7.96 12.30
CA ILE A 101 -3.26 9.40 12.23
C ILE A 101 -1.92 9.72 11.57
N HIS A 102 -1.94 10.68 10.64
CA HIS A 102 -0.78 11.14 9.88
C HIS A 102 -0.85 12.65 9.64
N SER A 103 0.19 13.21 9.01
CA SER A 103 0.33 14.65 8.70
C SER A 103 -0.82 15.26 7.90
N GLY A 104 -1.67 14.47 7.25
CA GLY A 104 -2.83 14.93 6.49
C GLY A 104 -4.16 14.90 7.26
N ASN A 105 -4.28 14.13 8.36
CA ASN A 105 -5.55 13.96 9.08
C ASN A 105 -5.51 14.35 10.57
N HIS A 106 -4.35 14.78 11.09
CA HIS A 106 -4.17 15.00 12.52
C HIS A 106 -5.03 16.13 13.12
N GLN A 107 -5.66 16.99 12.30
CA GLN A 107 -6.55 18.08 12.74
C GLN A 107 -5.97 18.88 13.92
N LYS A 108 -4.74 19.41 13.77
CA LYS A 108 -4.02 20.13 14.84
C LYS A 108 -3.90 19.33 16.15
N LEU A 109 -3.70 18.00 16.04
CA LEU A 109 -3.59 17.03 17.14
C LEU A 109 -4.89 16.71 17.89
N GLN A 110 -6.04 17.27 17.48
CA GLN A 110 -7.32 16.93 18.10
C GLN A 110 -7.71 15.47 17.85
N ALA A 111 -7.50 14.99 16.61
CA ALA A 111 -7.76 13.60 16.24
C ALA A 111 -6.96 12.62 17.13
N LEU A 112 -5.74 12.99 17.53
CA LEU A 112 -4.89 12.17 18.39
C LEU A 112 -5.49 12.00 19.77
N ASN A 113 -5.97 13.10 20.39
CA ASN A 113 -6.59 13.03 21.71
C ASN A 113 -7.83 12.12 21.70
N THR A 114 -8.70 12.27 20.70
CA THR A 114 -9.89 11.41 20.55
C THR A 114 -9.49 9.95 20.36
N TYR A 115 -8.55 9.69 19.44
CA TYR A 115 -8.10 8.34 19.14
C TYR A 115 -7.48 7.62 20.34
N VAL A 116 -6.74 8.34 21.19
CA VAL A 116 -6.14 7.79 22.41
C VAL A 116 -7.21 7.46 23.47
N VAL A 117 -8.27 8.26 23.57
CA VAL A 117 -9.40 7.99 24.47
C VAL A 117 -10.18 6.77 24.00
N ASP A 118 -10.47 6.67 22.69
CA ASP A 118 -11.22 5.55 22.10
C ASP A 118 -10.45 4.22 22.15
N ASN A 119 -9.11 4.29 22.19
CA ASN A 119 -8.22 3.13 22.26
C ASN A 119 -7.56 2.97 23.63
N GLU A 120 -8.22 3.41 24.70
CA GLU A 120 -7.77 3.13 26.06
C GLU A 120 -7.63 1.62 26.30
N GLY A 121 -6.47 1.20 26.82
CA GLY A 121 -6.12 -0.21 27.07
C GLY A 121 -5.69 -1.00 25.82
N LYS A 122 -5.72 -0.42 24.61
CA LYS A 122 -5.30 -1.09 23.37
C LYS A 122 -3.92 -0.60 22.92
N SER A 123 -3.12 -1.48 22.35
CA SER A 123 -1.81 -1.11 21.80
C SER A 123 -1.98 -0.33 20.50
N ILE A 124 -1.35 0.85 20.44
CA ILE A 124 -1.34 1.75 19.29
C ILE A 124 0.07 1.76 18.71
N ASN A 125 0.19 1.46 17.41
CA ASN A 125 1.47 1.57 16.72
C ASN A 125 1.81 3.03 16.44
N VAL A 126 2.96 3.49 16.90
CA VAL A 126 3.46 4.85 16.69
C VAL A 126 4.78 4.78 15.94
N THR A 127 4.87 5.44 14.80
CA THR A 127 6.10 5.55 14.02
C THR A 127 6.76 6.88 14.29
N ILE A 128 8.00 6.84 14.76
CA ILE A 128 8.79 8.02 15.09
C ILE A 128 10.07 8.06 14.26
N GLU A 129 10.66 9.25 14.19
CA GLU A 129 11.98 9.52 13.67
C GLU A 129 12.83 10.09 14.81
N ARG A 130 13.91 9.38 15.14
CA ARG A 130 14.88 9.77 16.18
C ARG A 130 16.21 10.04 15.50
N GLY A 131 16.52 11.31 15.27
CA GLY A 131 17.69 11.71 14.48
C GLY A 131 17.50 11.37 13.00
N LYS A 132 18.09 10.27 12.53
CA LYS A 132 17.95 9.77 11.14
C LYS A 132 17.36 8.37 11.06
N GLU A 133 17.05 7.76 12.20
CA GLU A 133 16.49 6.41 12.26
C GLU A 133 14.99 6.45 12.48
N LYS A 134 14.28 5.55 11.80
CA LYS A 134 12.84 5.37 11.96
C LYS A 134 12.57 4.18 12.87
N LEU A 135 11.79 4.41 13.92
CA LEU A 135 11.45 3.42 14.92
C LEU A 135 9.93 3.26 14.96
N VAL A 136 9.47 2.02 15.15
CA VAL A 136 8.06 1.71 15.38
C VAL A 136 7.91 1.27 16.82
N LEU A 137 7.13 2.02 17.58
CA LEU A 137 6.86 1.80 18.99
C LEU A 137 5.40 1.36 19.19
N GLN A 138 5.15 0.56 20.22
CA GLN A 138 3.81 0.18 20.63
C GLN A 138 3.44 0.91 21.91
N LEU A 139 2.45 1.79 21.81
CA LEU A 139 2.01 2.67 22.88
C LEU A 139 0.62 2.25 23.34
N THR A 140 0.47 1.86 24.60
CA THR A 140 -0.81 1.44 25.17
C THR A 140 -1.32 2.49 26.14
N PRO A 141 -2.37 3.27 25.82
CA PRO A 141 -2.91 4.27 26.73
C PRO A 141 -3.52 3.61 27.97
N LYS A 142 -3.21 4.14 29.16
CA LYS A 142 -3.67 3.58 30.44
C LYS A 142 -4.04 4.70 31.41
N ARG A 143 -5.09 4.53 32.22
CA ARG A 143 -5.40 5.42 33.35
C ARG A 143 -4.70 4.97 34.63
N GLY A 144 -4.53 5.92 35.56
CA GLY A 144 -4.07 5.60 36.91
C GLY A 144 -2.59 5.24 37.02
N TRP A 145 -1.76 5.59 36.02
CA TRP A 145 -0.30 5.43 36.09
C TRP A 145 0.39 6.45 37.03
N GLY A 146 -0.39 7.28 37.74
CA GLY A 146 0.12 8.26 38.71
C GLY A 146 0.32 9.68 38.16
N GLY A 147 -0.01 9.93 36.90
CA GLY A 147 0.07 11.26 36.28
C GLY A 147 -1.22 11.72 35.60
N ARG A 148 -1.14 12.88 34.91
CA ARG A 148 -2.25 13.48 34.19
C ARG A 148 -2.36 12.91 32.77
N GLY A 149 -3.56 12.48 32.38
CA GLY A 149 -3.85 11.98 31.03
C GLY A 149 -3.57 10.48 30.85
N LEU A 150 -3.68 9.99 29.62
CA LEU A 150 -3.62 8.57 29.28
C LEU A 150 -2.24 8.07 28.83
N LEU A 151 -1.38 8.98 28.37
CA LEU A 151 -0.06 8.65 27.79
C LEU A 151 1.11 9.13 28.66
N GLY A 152 0.96 10.27 29.33
CA GLY A 152 2.02 10.89 30.12
C GLY A 152 3.15 11.54 29.32
N CYS A 153 2.88 11.97 28.10
CA CYS A 153 3.80 12.76 27.28
C CYS A 153 3.17 14.09 26.84
N HIS A 154 4.02 15.10 26.62
CA HIS A 154 3.62 16.37 26.04
C HIS A 154 4.05 16.40 24.57
N ILE A 155 3.06 16.41 23.67
CA ILE A 155 3.26 16.42 22.22
C ILE A 155 2.83 17.78 21.68
N SER A 156 3.68 18.43 20.88
CA SER A 156 3.31 19.65 20.16
C SER A 156 3.41 19.45 18.65
N LEU A 157 2.64 20.25 17.91
CA LEU A 157 2.73 20.27 16.46
C LEU A 157 4.12 20.73 16.02
N LEU A 158 4.70 20.05 15.04
CA LEU A 158 5.88 20.54 14.34
C LEU A 158 5.43 21.70 13.43
N LYS A 159 6.01 22.90 13.61
CA LYS A 159 5.72 24.08 12.78
C LYS A 159 6.60 24.10 11.54
#